data_AF-N1U1W1-F1
#
_entry.id   AF-N1U1W1-F1
#
_cell.length_a   1.000
_cell.length_b   1.000
_cell.length_c   1.000
_cell.angle_alpha   90.00
_cell.angle_beta   90.00
_cell.angle_gamma   90.00
#
_symmetry.space_group_name_H-M   'P 1'
#
loop_
_entity.id
_entity.type
_entity.pdbx_description
1 polymer ?
#
loop_
_entity_poly.entity_id
_entity_poly.type
_entity_poly.pdbx_seq_one_letter_code
_entity_poly.pdbx_strand_id
1 'polypeptide(L)'
;MQRTIALVRKKGSLENVRLETETLSEPGENEVQIEVHSIGLNFADLFAIQGLYSAVPEGAFIPGLEYSGVVIAAGKKVKNIRKKIKLWELPVSAVTSLI
;
A
#
# COMPACT_ATOMS: atom_id res chain seq x y z
N MET A 1 8.14 -10.53 8.65
CA MET A 1 6.98 -11.29 8.11
C MET A 1 7.07 -11.31 6.57
N GLN A 2 6.46 -12.25 5.86
CA GLN A 2 6.36 -12.16 4.38
C GLN A 2 5.03 -11.52 3.99
N ARG A 3 5.02 -10.81 2.87
CA ARG A 3 3.80 -10.25 2.27
C ARG A 3 3.83 -10.36 0.76
N THR A 4 2.66 -10.41 0.14
CA THR A 4 2.52 -10.30 -1.30
C THR A 4 2.16 -8.86 -1.68
N ILE A 5 2.82 -8.33 -2.71
CA ILE A 5 2.61 -6.98 -3.25
C ILE A 5 2.27 -7.04 -4.73
N ALA A 6 1.46 -6.10 -5.22
CA ALA A 6 1.25 -5.89 -6.64
C ALA A 6 2.21 -4.81 -7.15
N LEU A 7 3.36 -5.20 -7.70
CA LEU A 7 4.40 -4.28 -8.12
C LEU A 7 4.25 -3.88 -9.60
N VAL A 8 4.39 -2.59 -9.88
CA VAL A 8 4.50 -2.02 -11.23
C VAL A 8 5.92 -1.54 -11.42
N ARG A 9 6.73 -2.27 -12.20
CA ARG A 9 8.12 -1.89 -12.49
C ARG A 9 8.25 -0.86 -13.61
N LYS A 10 7.30 -0.88 -14.56
CA LYS A 10 7.24 0.03 -15.70
C LYS A 10 5.79 0.44 -15.95
N LYS A 11 5.53 1.75 -15.94
CA LYS A 11 4.23 2.34 -16.27
C LYS A 11 3.85 2.14 -17.75
N GLY A 12 2.56 2.22 -18.05
CA GLY A 12 2.01 2.25 -19.41
C GLY A 12 1.20 1.01 -19.82
N SER A 13 1.06 0.00 -18.96
CA SER A 13 0.19 -1.15 -19.22
C SER A 13 -0.13 -1.92 -17.94
N LEU A 14 -1.36 -2.46 -17.86
CA LEU A 14 -1.78 -3.40 -16.81
C LEU A 14 -0.99 -4.71 -16.83
N GLU A 15 -0.47 -5.10 -18.00
CA GLU A 15 0.34 -6.30 -18.14
C GLU A 15 1.68 -6.21 -17.39
N ASN A 16 2.07 -5.01 -16.94
CA ASN A 16 3.30 -4.78 -16.18
C ASN A 16 3.09 -4.95 -14.67
N VAL A 17 1.86 -5.18 -14.22
CA VAL A 17 1.57 -5.49 -12.81
C VAL A 17 1.97 -6.95 -12.54
N ARG A 18 2.78 -7.17 -11.51
CA ARG A 18 3.22 -8.50 -11.07
C ARG A 18 3.00 -8.67 -9.58
N LEU A 19 2.54 -9.85 -9.18
CA LEU A 19 2.54 -10.23 -7.78
C LEU A 19 3.95 -10.69 -7.41
N GLU A 20 4.51 -10.07 -6.38
CA GLU A 20 5.82 -10.41 -5.84
C GLU A 20 5.69 -10.60 -4.33
N THR A 21 6.56 -11.44 -3.76
CA THR A 21 6.63 -11.62 -2.30
C THR A 21 7.88 -10.95 -1.78
N GLU A 22 7.75 -10.21 -0.69
CA GLU A 22 8.88 -9.57 -0.02
C GLU A 22 8.79 -9.69 1.50
N THR A 23 9.94 -9.49 2.16
CA THR A 23 10.03 -9.45 3.61
C THR A 23 9.60 -8.07 4.11
N LEU A 24 8.57 -8.04 4.94
CA LEU A 24 8.13 -6.87 5.68
C LEU A 24 8.83 -6.83 7.05
N SER A 25 9.54 -5.73 7.28
CA SER A 25 10.11 -5.36 8.58
C SER A 25 9.03 -4.93 9.58
N GLU A 26 9.35 -5.00 10.87
CA GLU A 26 8.50 -4.45 11.92
C GLU A 26 8.24 -2.94 11.72
N PRO A 27 7.08 -2.41 12.14
CA PRO A 27 6.76 -1.00 11.94
C PRO A 27 7.73 -0.09 12.69
N GLY A 28 8.11 1.02 12.05
CA GLY A 28 8.88 2.08 12.68
C GLY A 28 8.13 2.73 13.86
N GLU A 29 8.83 3.58 14.63
CA GLU A 29 8.29 4.09 15.90
C GLU A 29 6.93 4.81 15.79
N ASN A 30 6.64 5.44 14.64
CA ASN A 30 5.41 6.18 14.36
C ASN A 30 4.49 5.48 13.36
N GLU A 31 4.74 4.21 13.04
CA GLU A 31 4.02 3.48 12.01
C GLU A 31 3.07 2.45 12.62
N VAL A 32 2.05 2.08 11.85
CA VAL A 32 1.18 0.94 12.15
C VAL A 32 1.31 -0.07 11.02
N GLN A 33 1.26 -1.34 11.39
CA GLN A 33 1.21 -2.42 10.43
C GLN A 33 -0.21 -2.99 10.38
N ILE A 34 -0.76 -3.09 9.17
CA ILE A 34 -2.14 -3.46 8.94
C ILE A 34 -2.18 -4.74 8.12
N GLU A 35 -2.88 -5.75 8.63
CA GLU A 35 -3.29 -6.91 7.86
C GLU A 35 -4.49 -6.49 7.00
N VAL A 36 -4.26 -6.37 5.69
CA VAL A 36 -5.26 -5.86 4.75
C VAL A 36 -6.16 -6.99 4.29
N HIS A 37 -7.47 -6.79 4.39
CA HIS A 37 -8.48 -7.77 3.98
C HIS A 37 -9.18 -7.36 2.68
N SER A 38 -9.21 -6.07 2.37
CA SER A 38 -9.87 -5.55 1.18
C SER A 38 -9.17 -4.29 0.69
N ILE A 39 -9.12 -4.11 -0.62
CA ILE A 39 -8.67 -2.87 -1.27
C ILE A 39 -9.83 -2.23 -2.02
N GLY A 40 -9.87 -0.89 -2.02
CA GLY A 40 -10.72 -0.13 -2.92
C GLY A 40 -10.00 0.00 -4.26
N LEU A 41 -10.72 -0.25 -5.37
CA LEU A 41 -10.19 -0.08 -6.71
C LEU A 41 -10.86 1.11 -7.37
N ASN A 42 -10.07 2.09 -7.79
CA ASN A 42 -10.54 3.29 -8.45
C ASN A 42 -9.85 3.50 -9.80
N PHE A 43 -10.43 4.37 -10.64
CA PHE A 43 -9.80 4.77 -11.91
C PHE A 43 -8.42 5.40 -11.73
N ALA A 44 -8.17 6.05 -10.59
CA ALA A 44 -6.87 6.63 -10.27
C ALA A 44 -5.76 5.56 -10.24
N ASP A 45 -6.04 4.35 -9.78
CA ASP A 45 -5.07 3.25 -9.78
C ASP A 45 -4.71 2.83 -11.21
N LEU A 46 -5.71 2.77 -12.10
CA LEU A 46 -5.50 2.46 -13.51
C LEU A 46 -4.68 3.56 -14.19
N PHE A 47 -4.98 4.84 -13.91
CA PHE A 47 -4.22 5.97 -14.44
C PHE A 47 -2.78 5.99 -13.93
N ALA A 48 -2.55 5.62 -12.67
CA ALA A 48 -1.20 5.46 -12.14
C ALA A 48 -0.43 4.36 -12.89
N ILE A 49 -1.04 3.17 -13.05
CA ILE A 49 -0.44 2.06 -13.81
C ILE A 49 -0.15 2.45 -15.26
N GLN A 50 -1.05 3.18 -15.90
CA GLN A 50 -0.88 3.70 -17.27
C GLN A 50 0.11 4.86 -17.37
N GLY A 51 0.58 5.40 -16.25
CA GLY A 51 1.50 6.53 -16.22
C GLY A 51 0.87 7.88 -16.58
N LEU A 52 -0.45 7.98 -16.50
CA LEU A 52 -1.25 9.18 -16.74
C LEU A 52 -1.43 10.04 -15.48
N TYR A 53 -0.86 9.61 -14.36
CA TYR A 53 -0.92 10.31 -13.09
C TYR A 53 0.46 10.88 -12.73
N SER A 54 0.59 12.20 -12.73
CA SER A 54 1.88 12.89 -12.54
C SER A 54 2.47 12.73 -11.13
N ALA A 55 1.65 12.35 -10.14
CA ALA A 55 2.07 12.16 -8.76
C ALA A 55 2.66 10.78 -8.45
N VAL A 56 2.82 9.90 -9.46
CA VAL A 56 3.43 8.58 -9.29
C VAL A 56 4.95 8.73 -9.19
N PRO A 57 5.61 8.11 -8.19
CA PRO A 57 7.06 8.12 -8.05
C PRO A 57 7.77 7.62 -9.31
N GLU A 58 8.98 8.11 -9.55
CA GLU A 58 9.84 7.53 -10.58
C GLU A 58 10.28 6.12 -10.15
N GLY A 59 10.27 5.18 -11.10
CA GLY A 59 10.66 3.80 -10.88
C GLY A 59 9.49 2.87 -10.55
N ALA A 60 9.79 1.83 -9.78
CA ALA A 60 8.80 0.82 -9.42
C ALA A 60 7.91 1.30 -8.27
N PHE A 61 6.62 1.00 -8.32
CA PHE A 61 5.67 1.40 -7.29
C PHE A 61 4.56 0.36 -7.10
N ILE A 62 3.87 0.42 -5.97
CA ILE A 62 2.68 -0.39 -5.66
C ILE A 62 1.46 0.52 -5.79
N PRO A 63 0.50 0.24 -6.70
CA PRO A 63 -0.73 1.00 -6.80
C PRO A 63 -1.71 0.63 -5.68
N GLY A 64 -2.71 1.47 -5.44
CA GLY A 64 -3.70 1.30 -4.37
C GLY A 64 -3.76 2.52 -3.47
N LEU A 65 -4.90 3.19 -3.49
CA LEU A 65 -5.15 4.39 -2.67
C LEU A 65 -5.98 4.10 -1.42
N GLU A 66 -6.72 3.00 -1.42
CA GLU A 66 -7.70 2.67 -0.40
C GLU A 66 -7.59 1.21 0.04
N TYR A 67 -7.72 0.98 1.33
CA TYR A 67 -7.73 -0.35 1.91
C TYR A 67 -8.50 -0.39 3.24
N SER A 68 -8.88 -1.60 3.65
CA SER A 68 -9.43 -1.87 4.97
C SER A 68 -8.84 -3.15 5.54
N GLY A 69 -8.68 -3.19 6.86
CA GLY A 69 -7.96 -4.26 7.54
C GLY A 69 -7.94 -4.09 9.05
N VAL A 70 -7.07 -4.86 9.69
CA VAL A 70 -6.88 -4.86 11.15
C VAL A 70 -5.45 -4.44 11.46
N VAL A 71 -5.29 -3.58 12.47
CA VAL A 71 -3.95 -3.23 12.98
C VAL A 71 -3.41 -4.43 13.76
N ILE A 72 -2.29 -4.99 13.30
CA ILE A 72 -1.63 -6.16 13.91
C ILE A 72 -0.38 -5.80 14.71
N ALA A 73 0.26 -4.66 14.41
CA ALA A 73 1.38 -4.12 15.16
C ALA A 73 1.41 -2.59 15.08
N ALA A 74 2.06 -1.95 16.05
CA ALA A 74 2.24 -0.50 16.08
C ALA A 74 3.57 -0.13 16.73
N GLY A 75 4.20 0.92 16.20
CA GLY A 75 5.38 1.53 16.78
C GLY A 75 5.12 2.16 18.15
N LYS A 76 6.17 2.26 18.96
CA LYS A 76 6.10 2.70 20.37
C LYS A 76 5.53 4.11 20.57
N LYS A 77 5.61 4.99 19.56
CA LYS A 77 5.15 6.38 19.65
C LYS A 77 3.74 6.57 19.11
N VAL A 78 3.11 5.54 18.56
CA VAL A 78 1.73 5.64 18.07
C VAL A 78 0.75 5.66 19.23
N LYS A 79 -0.12 6.67 19.25
CA LYS A 79 -1.17 6.86 20.27
C LYS A 79 -2.55 6.87 19.57
N ASN A 80 -3.61 6.53 20.31
CA ASN A 80 -5.01 6.65 19.87
C ASN A 80 -5.40 5.81 18.63
N ILE A 81 -4.89 4.59 18.49
CA ILE A 81 -5.33 3.65 17.44
C ILE A 81 -6.64 2.98 17.86
N ARG A 82 -7.69 3.06 17.03
CA ARG A 82 -8.85 2.17 17.14
C ARG A 82 -8.54 0.86 16.41
N LYS A 83 -8.78 -0.29 17.02
CA LYS A 83 -8.47 -1.61 16.41
C LYS A 83 -9.20 -1.88 15.07
N LYS A 84 -10.26 -1.13 14.78
CA LYS A 84 -10.88 -0.99 13.45
C LYS A 84 -10.67 0.43 12.97
N ILE A 85 -9.80 0.61 11.98
CA ILE A 85 -9.59 1.90 11.32
C ILE A 85 -10.00 1.74 9.85
N LYS A 86 -10.87 2.65 9.40
CA LYS A 86 -11.15 2.88 7.98
C LYS A 86 -10.32 4.12 7.62
N LEU A 87 -9.14 3.92 7.04
CA LEU A 87 -8.26 5.00 6.59
C LEU A 87 -8.65 5.42 5.18
N TRP A 88 -8.61 6.71 4.92
CA TRP A 88 -8.71 7.32 3.60
C TRP A 88 -7.53 8.29 3.43
N GLU A 89 -6.78 8.07 2.33
CA GLU A 89 -5.80 8.95 1.66
C GLU A 89 -4.28 8.93 2.01
N LEU A 90 -3.53 9.24 0.94
CA LEU A 90 -2.10 9.18 0.63
C LEU A 90 -1.15 9.97 1.57
N PRO A 91 0.08 9.48 1.78
CA PRO A 91 1.15 9.76 0.83
C PRO A 91 1.71 8.49 0.18
N VAL A 92 2.26 8.66 -1.02
CA VAL A 92 2.71 7.62 -1.97
C VAL A 92 3.96 6.82 -1.49
N SER A 93 4.17 6.74 -0.17
CA SER A 93 5.29 6.05 0.46
C SER A 93 4.90 5.12 1.63
N ALA A 94 3.62 5.04 2.03
CA ALA A 94 3.26 4.40 3.29
C ALA A 94 2.14 3.33 3.23
N VAL A 95 1.72 2.87 2.04
CA VAL A 95 0.73 1.78 1.96
C VAL A 95 1.46 0.45 1.80
N THR A 96 1.81 -0.13 2.94
CA THR A 96 2.40 -1.45 3.01
C THR A 96 1.33 -2.51 3.37
N SER A 97 0.46 -2.84 2.43
CA SER A 97 -0.58 -3.86 2.63
C SER A 97 -0.03 -5.30 2.53
N LEU A 98 -0.54 -6.19 3.40
CA LEU A 98 -0.43 -7.64 3.26
C LEU A 98 -1.47 -8.16 2.26
N ILE A 99 -1.03 -9.02 1.35
CA ILE A 99 -1.84 -10.05 0.72
C ILE A 99 -1.14 -11.39 0.97
#